data_AF-A0A962X5Q2-F1
#
_entry.id   AF-A0A962X5Q2-F1
#
_cell.length_a   1.000
_cell.length_b   1.000
_cell.length_c   1.000
_cell.angle_alpha   90.00
_cell.angle_beta   90.00
_cell.angle_gamma   90.00
#
_symmetry.space_group_name_H-M   'P 1'
#
loop_
_entity.id
_entity.type
_entity.pdbx_description
1 polymer ?
#
loop_
_entity_poly.entity_id
_entity_poly.type
_entity_poly.pdbx_seq_one_letter_code
_entity_poly.pdbx_strand_id
1 'polypeptide(L)'
;MKRKYPSTELSTNQRDLVARLVGPLERRGISRLVFRDVLVDAGIIVPKLSLDRWVHTHAVRGRVFTAEKASGAPPLLDDEQCEIAAGWVLSQNDANQVVSLASFAKCCALAFGVELAQTTAHDYLHSLGFSSTVSQTKTRGFTVDVEALAKRMLEWKRERQRARDLKGLLASVDFTFTGHRPDRRVTYAPAGGAQPKSSTAIAGFTNCIVTVVWSDGVNRTPPALFTFNGKFRLDRDGRQTWIQAREKLVNALVRFGIDAKRILYIGCREERNPPLCQRERRTSTPFLCPLPPPAQCCRLHR
;
A
#
# COMPACT_ATOMS: atom_id res chain seq x y z
N MET A 1 0.03 -28.11 19.27
CA MET A 1 -0.87 -28.76 18.29
C MET A 1 -2.25 -28.97 18.94
N LYS A 2 -3.33 -28.35 18.44
CA LYS A 2 -4.68 -28.64 18.93
C LYS A 2 -5.12 -30.02 18.40
N ARG A 3 -5.51 -30.94 19.29
CA ARG A 3 -6.12 -32.23 18.91
C ARG A 3 -7.37 -31.96 18.06
N LYS A 4 -7.34 -32.31 16.77
CA LYS A 4 -8.54 -32.34 15.93
C LYS A 4 -9.36 -33.56 16.34
N TYR A 5 -10.57 -33.35 16.82
CA TYR A 5 -11.52 -34.44 17.09
C TYR A 5 -12.30 -34.72 15.80
N PRO A 6 -12.48 -35.99 15.37
CA PRO A 6 -13.18 -36.32 14.12
C PRO A 6 -14.60 -35.71 14.03
N SER A 7 -15.28 -35.57 15.17
CA SER A 7 -16.60 -34.93 15.25
C SER A 7 -16.60 -33.43 14.91
N THR A 8 -15.44 -32.78 14.81
CA THR A 8 -15.32 -31.37 14.42
C THR A 8 -15.45 -31.12 12.91
N GLU A 9 -15.39 -32.17 12.09
CA GLU A 9 -15.50 -32.06 10.62
C GLU A 9 -16.96 -31.87 10.15
N LEU A 10 -17.94 -32.32 10.94
CA LEU A 10 -19.35 -32.09 10.65
C LEU A 10 -19.75 -30.65 10.95
N SER A 11 -20.42 -29.99 10.02
CA SER A 11 -21.06 -28.69 10.24
C SER A 11 -22.17 -28.77 11.31
N THR A 12 -22.53 -27.63 11.89
CA THR A 12 -23.60 -27.53 12.90
C THR A 12 -24.93 -28.11 12.40
N ASN A 13 -25.29 -27.82 11.13
CA ASN A 13 -26.51 -28.32 10.51
C ASN A 13 -26.50 -29.84 10.32
N GLN A 14 -25.35 -30.42 9.95
CA GLN A 14 -25.22 -31.87 9.82
C GLN A 14 -25.37 -32.58 11.16
N ARG A 15 -24.79 -32.05 12.24
CA ARG A 15 -24.94 -32.62 13.59
C ARG A 15 -26.39 -32.57 14.08
N ASP A 16 -27.08 -31.47 13.80
CA ASP A 16 -28.49 -31.30 14.13
C ASP A 16 -29.39 -32.27 13.36
N LEU A 17 -29.16 -32.42 12.06
CA LEU A 17 -29.83 -33.42 11.23
C LEU A 17 -29.62 -34.84 11.77
N VAL A 18 -28.37 -35.21 12.09
CA VAL A 18 -28.05 -36.53 12.66
C VAL A 18 -28.82 -36.78 13.96
N ALA A 19 -28.89 -35.80 14.87
CA ALA A 19 -29.66 -35.94 16.10
C ALA A 19 -31.17 -36.05 15.87
N ARG A 20 -31.71 -35.28 14.91
CA ARG A 20 -33.13 -35.31 14.53
C ARG A 20 -33.57 -36.66 13.96
N LEU A 21 -32.68 -37.37 13.28
CA LEU A 21 -32.96 -38.66 12.67
C LEU A 21 -33.05 -39.79 13.70
N VAL A 22 -32.40 -39.69 14.85
CA VAL A 22 -32.35 -40.78 15.84
C VAL A 22 -33.76 -41.15 16.35
N GLY A 23 -34.58 -40.19 16.75
CA GLY A 23 -35.91 -40.47 17.30
C GLY A 23 -36.87 -41.19 16.32
N PRO A 24 -37.02 -40.73 15.06
CA PRO A 24 -37.77 -41.44 14.04
C PRO A 24 -37.21 -42.86 13.73
N LEU A 25 -35.89 -43.04 13.73
CA LEU A 25 -35.26 -44.32 13.45
C LEU A 25 -35.44 -45.33 14.59
N GLU A 26 -35.35 -44.89 15.84
CA GLU A 26 -35.63 -45.72 17.02
C GLU A 26 -37.08 -46.23 17.01
N ARG A 27 -38.04 -45.37 16.63
CA ARG A 27 -39.45 -45.78 16.46
C ARG A 27 -39.67 -46.81 15.36
N ARG A 28 -38.73 -46.92 14.41
CA ARG A 28 -38.71 -47.94 13.36
C ARG A 28 -37.87 -49.16 13.73
N GLY A 29 -37.45 -49.28 15.00
CA GLY A 29 -36.66 -50.41 15.50
C GLY A 29 -35.17 -50.34 15.19
N ILE A 30 -34.67 -49.22 14.63
CA ILE A 30 -33.25 -49.05 14.34
C ILE A 30 -32.56 -48.50 15.59
N SER A 31 -31.70 -49.31 16.21
CA SER A 31 -30.94 -48.89 17.39
C SER A 31 -29.90 -47.82 17.03
N ARG A 32 -29.51 -47.00 18.01
CA ARG A 32 -28.44 -46.00 17.84
C ARG A 32 -27.11 -46.60 17.40
N LEU A 33 -26.83 -47.84 17.82
CA LEU A 33 -25.62 -48.55 17.44
C LEU A 33 -25.63 -48.85 15.94
N VAL A 34 -26.73 -49.42 15.44
CA VAL A 34 -26.92 -49.69 14.01
C VAL A 34 -26.88 -48.40 13.19
N PHE A 35 -27.53 -47.33 13.66
CA PHE A 35 -27.48 -46.04 12.96
C PHE A 35 -26.06 -45.46 12.90
N ARG A 36 -25.28 -45.56 13.97
CA ARG A 36 -23.88 -45.12 13.97
C ARG A 36 -23.04 -45.95 13.01
N ASP A 37 -23.26 -47.25 12.93
CA ASP A 37 -22.52 -48.11 12.01
C ASP A 37 -22.85 -47.73 10.54
N VAL A 38 -24.11 -47.42 10.22
CA VAL A 38 -24.51 -46.85 8.92
C VAL A 38 -23.82 -45.51 8.63
N LEU A 39 -23.66 -44.64 9.64
CA LEU A 39 -22.91 -43.39 9.46
C LEU A 39 -21.43 -43.65 9.18
N VAL A 40 -20.83 -44.64 9.84
CA VAL A 40 -19.45 -45.06 9.58
C VAL A 40 -19.29 -45.60 8.17
N ASP A 41 -20.22 -46.41 7.69
CA ASP A 41 -20.24 -46.93 6.30
C ASP A 41 -20.37 -45.78 5.28
N ALA A 42 -21.08 -44.71 5.65
CA ALA A 42 -21.19 -43.48 4.85
C ALA A 42 -19.97 -42.53 4.99
N GLY A 43 -18.90 -42.95 5.69
CA GLY A 43 -17.69 -42.15 5.91
C GLY A 43 -17.81 -41.07 7.00
N ILE A 44 -18.89 -41.10 7.79
CA ILE A 44 -19.18 -40.13 8.84
C ILE A 44 -18.88 -40.73 10.22
N ILE A 45 -17.72 -40.41 10.78
CA ILE A 45 -17.28 -40.95 12.09
C ILE A 45 -17.88 -40.13 13.24
N VAL A 46 -18.88 -40.68 13.92
CA VAL A 46 -19.49 -40.06 15.11
C VAL A 46 -19.21 -40.91 16.37
N PRO A 47 -18.44 -40.41 17.35
CA PRO A 47 -18.25 -41.10 18.62
C PRO A 47 -19.58 -41.27 19.38
N LYS A 48 -19.77 -42.41 20.06
CA LYS A 48 -20.97 -42.72 20.84
C LYS A 48 -21.38 -41.57 21.78
N LEU A 49 -20.43 -41.07 22.58
CA LEU A 49 -20.65 -39.97 23.51
C LEU A 49 -21.10 -38.67 22.81
N SER A 50 -20.64 -38.43 21.58
CA SER A 50 -21.06 -37.25 20.82
C SER A 50 -22.51 -37.40 20.34
N LEU A 51 -22.86 -38.57 19.80
CA LEU A 51 -24.22 -38.85 19.35
C LEU A 51 -25.21 -38.77 20.52
N ASP A 52 -24.92 -39.45 21.63
CA ASP A 52 -25.79 -39.43 22.82
C ASP A 52 -26.00 -38.01 23.36
N ARG A 53 -24.92 -37.22 23.39
CA ARG A 53 -25.00 -35.81 23.78
C ARG A 53 -25.86 -35.00 22.80
N TRP A 54 -25.72 -35.20 21.49
CA TRP A 54 -26.51 -34.46 20.50
C TRP A 54 -28.00 -34.81 20.61
N VAL A 55 -28.33 -36.09 20.71
CA VAL A 55 -29.71 -36.57 20.89
C VAL A 55 -30.31 -36.01 22.17
N HIS A 56 -29.59 -36.07 23.28
CA HIS A 56 -30.06 -35.50 24.55
C HIS A 56 -30.28 -33.98 24.45
N THR A 57 -29.33 -33.25 23.86
CA THR A 57 -29.43 -31.79 23.71
C THR A 57 -30.60 -31.42 22.81
N HIS A 58 -30.80 -32.14 21.70
CA HIS A 58 -31.95 -31.95 20.81
C HIS A 58 -33.27 -32.27 21.52
N ALA A 59 -33.34 -33.35 22.31
CA ALA A 59 -34.55 -33.70 23.05
C ALA A 59 -34.94 -32.63 24.09
N VAL A 60 -33.95 -32.00 24.75
CA VAL A 60 -34.19 -30.97 25.77
C VAL A 60 -34.46 -29.59 25.16
N ARG A 61 -33.76 -29.22 24.08
CA ARG A 61 -33.75 -27.84 23.56
C ARG A 61 -34.37 -27.68 22.16
N GLY A 62 -34.74 -28.78 21.50
CA GLY A 62 -35.19 -28.79 20.10
C GLY A 62 -34.10 -28.53 19.06
N ARG A 63 -32.84 -28.32 19.48
CA ARG A 63 -31.66 -28.10 18.63
C ARG A 63 -30.38 -28.53 19.33
N VAL A 64 -29.41 -29.08 18.59
CA VAL A 64 -28.13 -29.59 19.13
C VAL A 64 -27.17 -28.45 19.50
N PHE A 65 -27.20 -27.35 18.76
CA PHE A 65 -26.40 -26.17 19.01
C PHE A 65 -27.29 -24.93 18.91
N THR A 66 -27.06 -23.95 19.78
CA THR A 66 -27.50 -22.57 19.54
C THR A 66 -26.54 -21.96 18.53
N ALA A 67 -27.05 -21.58 17.35
CA ALA A 67 -26.28 -20.80 16.37
C ALA A 67 -25.79 -19.48 16.98
N GLU A 68 -26.56 -18.95 17.92
CA GLU A 68 -26.20 -17.82 18.75
C GLU A 68 -25.27 -18.27 19.87
N LYS A 69 -24.02 -17.81 19.82
CA LYS A 69 -23.25 -17.66 21.06
C LYS A 69 -24.07 -16.73 21.98
N ALA A 70 -24.76 -17.28 22.97
CA ALA A 70 -25.41 -16.51 24.04
C ALA A 70 -24.38 -15.83 24.99
N SER A 71 -23.13 -15.70 24.56
CA SER A 71 -22.03 -15.13 25.32
C SER A 71 -21.22 -14.21 24.41
N GLY A 72 -21.33 -12.92 24.65
CA GLY A 72 -20.63 -11.86 23.92
C GLY A 72 -21.34 -10.53 24.16
N ALA A 73 -20.59 -9.42 24.07
CA ALA A 73 -21.22 -8.12 23.97
C ALA A 73 -22.06 -8.07 22.68
N PRO A 74 -23.24 -7.44 22.69
CA PRO A 74 -24.02 -7.24 21.48
C PRO A 74 -23.18 -6.46 20.44
N PRO A 75 -23.35 -6.74 19.14
CA PRO A 75 -22.67 -5.98 18.10
C PRO A 75 -23.06 -4.50 18.21
N LEU A 76 -22.09 -3.60 18.02
CA LEU A 76 -22.29 -2.15 18.10
C LEU A 76 -23.01 -1.60 16.87
N LEU A 77 -22.89 -2.30 15.74
CA LEU A 77 -23.61 -2.04 14.50
C LEU A 77 -24.58 -3.19 14.22
N ASP A 78 -25.80 -2.85 13.82
CA ASP A 78 -26.77 -3.81 13.30
C ASP A 78 -26.46 -4.19 11.83
N ASP A 79 -27.23 -5.12 11.27
CA ASP A 79 -27.01 -5.64 9.93
C ASP A 79 -27.19 -4.57 8.85
N GLU A 80 -28.15 -3.66 9.00
CA GLU A 80 -28.41 -2.57 8.04
C GLU A 80 -27.26 -1.55 8.05
N GLN A 81 -26.81 -1.15 9.25
CA GLN A 81 -25.65 -0.29 9.42
C GLN A 81 -24.38 -0.91 8.85
N CYS A 82 -24.23 -2.24 9.00
CA CYS A 82 -23.13 -3.00 8.41
C CYS A 82 -23.15 -2.94 6.87
N GLU A 83 -24.31 -3.11 6.24
CA GLU A 83 -24.47 -3.00 4.78
C GLU A 83 -24.16 -1.58 4.28
N ILE A 84 -24.67 -0.55 4.97
CA ILE A 84 -24.40 0.86 4.62
C ILE A 84 -22.90 1.15 4.75
N ALA A 85 -22.27 0.69 5.83
CA ALA A 85 -20.83 0.86 6.05
C ALA A 85 -20.00 0.16 4.96
N ALA A 86 -20.40 -1.04 4.54
CA ALA A 86 -19.77 -1.75 3.43
C ALA A 86 -19.91 -0.98 2.11
N GLY A 87 -21.11 -0.45 1.82
CA GLY A 87 -21.35 0.40 0.65
C GLY A 87 -20.48 1.66 0.63
N TRP A 88 -20.27 2.28 1.78
CA TRP A 88 -19.35 3.42 1.91
C TRP A 88 -17.90 3.03 1.55
N VAL A 89 -17.39 1.90 2.04
CA VAL A 89 -16.04 1.42 1.71
C VAL A 89 -15.88 1.21 0.20
N LEU A 90 -16.88 0.63 -0.46
CA LEU A 90 -16.88 0.44 -1.91
C LEU A 90 -16.86 1.77 -2.66
N SER A 91 -17.70 2.72 -2.25
CA SER A 91 -17.74 4.06 -2.83
C SER A 91 -16.40 4.80 -2.68
N GLN A 92 -15.72 4.68 -1.54
CA GLN A 92 -14.38 5.24 -1.34
C GLN A 92 -13.35 4.60 -2.28
N ASN A 93 -13.39 3.28 -2.44
CA ASN A 93 -12.49 2.56 -3.34
C ASN A 93 -12.70 2.96 -4.80
N ASP A 94 -13.95 3.13 -5.25
CA ASP A 94 -14.28 3.61 -6.60
C ASP A 94 -13.78 5.03 -6.85
N ALA A 95 -13.88 5.89 -5.82
CA ALA A 95 -13.32 7.24 -5.82
C ALA A 95 -11.78 7.27 -5.70
N ASN A 96 -11.11 6.11 -5.61
CA ASN A 96 -9.67 5.98 -5.38
C ASN A 96 -9.20 6.69 -4.09
N GLN A 97 -10.06 6.70 -3.06
CA GLN A 97 -9.75 7.18 -1.72
C GLN A 97 -9.29 6.03 -0.82
N VAL A 98 -8.35 6.32 0.08
CA VAL A 98 -7.80 5.32 0.99
C VAL A 98 -8.73 5.16 2.19
N VAL A 99 -9.15 3.93 2.45
CA VAL A 99 -9.93 3.54 3.63
C VAL A 99 -8.99 2.99 4.69
N SER A 100 -8.85 3.73 5.78
CA SER A 100 -8.16 3.33 7.01
C SER A 100 -9.16 2.92 8.10
N LEU A 101 -8.69 2.23 9.13
CA LEU A 101 -9.50 1.93 10.32
C LEU A 101 -10.05 3.20 10.98
N ALA A 102 -9.23 4.27 11.03
CA ALA A 102 -9.63 5.54 11.62
C ALA A 102 -10.71 6.25 10.79
N SER A 103 -10.61 6.23 9.46
CA SER A 103 -11.63 6.81 8.59
C SER A 103 -12.93 6.00 8.62
N PHE A 104 -12.85 4.67 8.72
CA PHE A 104 -14.02 3.81 8.89
C PHE A 104 -14.72 4.08 10.23
N ALA A 105 -13.98 4.07 11.33
CA ALA A 105 -14.52 4.39 12.66
C ALA A 105 -15.16 5.79 12.70
N LYS A 106 -14.52 6.79 12.06
CA LYS A 106 -15.08 8.13 11.92
C LYS A 106 -16.37 8.14 11.09
N CYS A 107 -16.44 7.35 10.03
CA CYS A 107 -17.67 7.21 9.24
C CYS A 107 -18.81 6.64 10.10
N CYS A 108 -18.57 5.57 10.87
CA CYS A 108 -19.57 4.99 11.77
C CYS A 108 -20.01 5.98 12.86
N ALA A 109 -19.08 6.75 13.42
CA ALA A 109 -19.41 7.78 14.41
C ALA A 109 -20.29 8.89 13.81
N LEU A 110 -20.00 9.33 12.58
CA LEU A 110 -20.77 10.39 11.91
C LEU A 110 -22.12 9.92 11.38
N ALA A 111 -22.18 8.71 10.80
CA ALA A 111 -23.40 8.19 10.17
C ALA A 111 -24.37 7.59 11.18
N PHE A 112 -23.85 6.93 12.22
CA PHE A 112 -24.65 6.12 13.15
C PHE A 112 -24.54 6.58 14.62
N GLY A 113 -23.65 7.53 14.93
CA GLY A 113 -23.38 7.92 16.32
C GLY A 113 -22.60 6.86 17.11
N VAL A 114 -21.97 5.89 16.44
CA VAL A 114 -21.28 4.76 17.06
C VAL A 114 -19.76 4.96 17.01
N GLU A 115 -19.14 5.13 18.17
CA GLU A 115 -17.68 5.19 18.29
C GLU A 115 -17.08 3.78 18.30
N LEU A 116 -16.23 3.50 17.32
CA LEU A 116 -15.54 2.21 17.20
C LEU A 116 -14.06 2.33 17.58
N ALA A 117 -13.61 1.41 18.42
CA ALA A 117 -12.18 1.17 18.60
C ALA A 117 -11.57 0.59 17.30
N GLN A 118 -10.26 0.78 17.08
CA GLN A 118 -9.59 0.31 15.86
C GLN A 118 -9.67 -1.21 15.67
N THR A 119 -9.60 -1.98 16.77
CA THR A 119 -9.75 -3.44 16.73
C THR A 119 -11.15 -3.85 16.29
N THR A 120 -12.19 -3.17 16.82
CA THR A 120 -13.58 -3.43 16.44
C THR A 120 -13.85 -3.06 14.98
N ALA A 121 -13.33 -1.92 14.53
CA ALA A 121 -13.39 -1.51 13.12
C ALA A 121 -12.72 -2.53 12.19
N HIS A 122 -11.58 -3.08 12.59
CA HIS A 122 -10.90 -4.15 11.86
C HIS A 122 -11.78 -5.39 11.75
N ASP A 123 -12.37 -5.83 12.86
CA ASP A 123 -13.19 -7.04 12.91
C ASP A 123 -14.45 -6.90 12.05
N TYR A 124 -15.10 -5.74 12.06
CA TYR A 124 -16.23 -5.43 11.17
C TYR A 124 -15.83 -5.45 9.70
N LEU A 125 -14.72 -4.81 9.33
CA LEU A 125 -14.25 -4.85 7.95
C LEU A 125 -13.95 -6.28 7.49
N HIS A 126 -13.35 -7.09 8.37
CA HIS A 126 -13.05 -8.48 8.07
C HIS A 126 -14.31 -9.35 7.95
N SER A 127 -15.31 -9.16 8.82
CA SER A 127 -16.58 -9.90 8.75
C SER A 127 -17.40 -9.53 7.50
N LEU A 128 -17.29 -8.29 7.06
CA LEU A 128 -17.88 -7.78 5.81
C LEU A 128 -17.13 -8.22 4.54
N GLY A 129 -16.06 -9.01 4.67
CA GLY A 129 -15.31 -9.54 3.54
C GLY A 129 -14.27 -8.58 2.95
N PHE A 130 -13.90 -7.51 3.66
CA PHE A 130 -12.78 -6.65 3.29
C PHE A 130 -11.47 -7.16 3.89
N SER A 131 -10.38 -6.92 3.18
CA SER A 131 -9.03 -7.18 3.68
C SER A 131 -8.10 -6.00 3.43
N SER A 132 -7.07 -5.94 4.29
CA SER A 132 -6.01 -4.94 4.20
C SER A 132 -5.12 -5.25 2.99
N THR A 133 -5.13 -4.35 2.00
CA THR A 133 -4.40 -4.49 0.74
C THR A 133 -3.61 -3.24 0.40
N VAL A 134 -2.61 -3.39 -0.45
CA VAL A 134 -1.69 -2.29 -0.81
C VAL A 134 -2.21 -1.58 -2.05
N SER A 135 -2.36 -0.26 -1.97
CA SER A 135 -2.85 0.53 -3.10
C SER A 135 -1.79 0.77 -4.17
N GLN A 136 -2.18 0.69 -5.45
CA GLN A 136 -1.36 1.15 -6.57
C GLN A 136 -1.45 2.68 -6.73
N THR A 137 -0.34 3.31 -7.10
CA THR A 137 -0.30 4.73 -7.48
C THR A 137 -0.38 4.83 -8.99
N LYS A 138 -1.29 5.65 -9.53
CA LYS A 138 -1.31 5.95 -10.98
C LYS A 138 -0.03 6.69 -11.36
N THR A 139 0.83 6.07 -12.17
CA THR A 139 2.00 6.76 -12.74
C THR A 139 1.54 7.52 -13.99
N ARG A 140 1.67 8.85 -14.01
CA ARG A 140 1.59 9.63 -15.25
C ARG A 140 2.96 9.57 -15.91
N GLY A 141 3.12 8.73 -16.94
CA GLY A 141 4.30 8.71 -17.79
C GLY A 141 3.93 9.11 -19.21
N PHE A 142 4.73 9.98 -19.83
CA PHE A 142 4.76 10.13 -21.28
C PHE A 142 6.05 9.49 -21.77
N THR A 143 5.96 8.54 -22.68
CA THR A 143 7.10 7.92 -23.34
C THR A 143 7.41 8.72 -24.60
N VAL A 144 8.54 9.42 -24.60
CA VAL A 144 9.12 9.98 -25.84
C VAL A 144 10.14 8.98 -26.35
N ASP A 145 10.10 8.72 -27.65
CA ASP A 145 11.12 7.94 -28.32
C ASP A 145 12.50 8.62 -28.22
N VAL A 146 13.53 7.82 -27.94
CA VAL A 146 14.91 8.29 -27.70
C VAL A 146 15.52 8.86 -28.98
N GLU A 147 15.25 8.23 -30.13
CA GLU A 147 15.77 8.69 -31.42
C GLU A 147 15.16 10.04 -31.79
N ALA A 148 13.85 10.21 -31.58
CA ALA A 148 13.17 11.48 -31.76
C ALA A 148 13.76 12.61 -30.89
N LEU A 149 14.12 12.34 -29.64
CA LEU A 149 14.77 13.33 -28.76
C LEU A 149 16.18 13.69 -29.25
N ALA A 150 16.98 12.68 -29.63
CA ALA A 150 18.33 12.89 -30.14
C ALA A 150 18.32 13.73 -31.43
N LYS A 151 17.41 13.44 -32.36
CA LYS A 151 17.25 14.19 -33.61
C LYS A 151 16.89 15.66 -33.35
N ARG A 152 15.89 15.91 -32.48
CA ARG A 152 15.49 17.28 -32.09
C ARG A 152 16.63 18.08 -31.48
N MET A 153 17.43 17.46 -30.62
CA MET A 153 18.59 18.10 -30.00
C MET A 153 19.67 18.46 -31.03
N LEU A 154 19.94 17.57 -31.99
CA LEU A 154 20.92 17.80 -33.05
C LEU A 154 20.49 18.92 -33.99
N GLU A 155 19.21 18.95 -34.38
CA GLU A 155 18.63 20.00 -35.21
C GLU A 155 18.73 21.36 -34.53
N TRP A 156 18.30 21.45 -33.26
CA TRP A 156 18.41 22.67 -32.46
C TRP A 156 19.87 23.15 -32.34
N LYS A 157 20.81 22.24 -32.07
CA LYS A 157 22.25 22.60 -32.00
C LYS A 157 22.74 23.19 -33.32
N ARG A 158 22.40 22.57 -34.45
CA ARG A 158 22.82 23.05 -35.79
C ARG A 158 22.22 24.41 -36.12
N GLU A 159 20.99 24.68 -35.71
CA GLU A 159 20.36 25.99 -35.89
C GLU A 159 21.07 27.08 -35.09
N ARG A 160 21.38 26.82 -33.82
CA ARG A 160 22.08 27.77 -32.95
C ARG A 160 23.53 28.01 -33.38
N GLN A 161 24.21 26.98 -33.85
CA GLN A 161 25.54 27.14 -34.47
C GLN A 161 25.48 28.02 -35.72
N ARG A 162 24.48 27.85 -36.58
CA ARG A 162 24.27 28.71 -37.76
C ARG A 162 23.95 30.16 -37.37
N ALA A 163 23.16 30.36 -36.32
CA ALA A 163 22.84 31.68 -35.77
C ALA A 163 24.03 32.35 -35.05
N ARG A 164 25.14 31.64 -34.83
CA ARG A 164 26.33 32.10 -34.09
C ARG A 164 26.05 32.56 -32.65
N ASP A 165 24.91 32.16 -32.09
CA ASP A 165 24.50 32.44 -30.71
C ASP A 165 24.96 31.34 -29.75
N LEU A 166 25.31 30.16 -30.25
CA LEU A 166 25.93 29.10 -29.46
C LEU A 166 27.45 29.30 -29.34
N LYS A 167 27.86 30.05 -28.32
CA LYS A 167 29.27 30.22 -27.95
C LYS A 167 29.60 29.34 -26.75
N GLY A 168 30.35 28.26 -26.97
CA GLY A 168 30.88 27.39 -25.91
C GLY A 168 30.39 25.95 -25.96
N LEU A 169 30.57 25.23 -24.85
CA LEU A 169 30.17 23.85 -24.69
C LEU A 169 28.68 23.76 -24.34
N LEU A 170 28.02 22.72 -24.84
CA LEU A 170 26.67 22.35 -24.41
C LEU A 170 26.76 21.43 -23.21
N ALA A 171 25.80 21.52 -22.31
CA ALA A 171 25.62 20.56 -21.24
C ALA A 171 24.18 20.05 -21.26
N SER A 172 24.02 18.73 -21.15
CA SER A 172 22.73 18.12 -20.85
C SER A 172 22.64 17.92 -19.35
N VAL A 173 21.58 18.45 -18.73
CA VAL A 173 21.29 18.25 -17.31
C VAL A 173 20.13 17.28 -17.19
N ASP A 174 20.33 16.18 -16.49
CA ASP A 174 19.28 15.20 -16.21
C ASP A 174 19.05 15.05 -14.71
N PHE A 175 17.78 14.83 -14.35
CA PHE A 175 17.32 14.69 -12.98
C PHE A 175 16.80 13.28 -12.78
N THR A 176 17.66 12.40 -12.25
CA THR A 176 17.24 11.05 -11.87
C THR A 176 16.71 11.08 -10.45
N PHE A 177 15.40 10.88 -10.32
CA PHE A 177 14.81 10.79 -9.00
C PHE A 177 14.72 9.34 -8.52
N THR A 178 15.20 9.06 -7.30
CA THR A 178 15.04 7.75 -6.67
C THR A 178 13.98 7.78 -5.58
N GLY A 179 13.02 6.89 -5.72
CA GLY A 179 11.97 6.64 -4.75
C GLY A 179 12.37 5.53 -3.82
N HIS A 180 12.93 5.86 -2.66
CA HIS A 180 12.68 4.99 -1.52
C HIS A 180 11.23 5.25 -1.16
N ARG A 181 10.35 4.24 -1.28
CA ARG A 181 8.97 4.34 -0.83
C ARG A 181 8.96 4.02 0.67
N PRO A 182 9.07 4.99 1.59
CA PRO A 182 8.83 4.69 3.00
C PRO A 182 7.35 4.36 3.23
N ASP A 183 6.48 4.86 2.35
CA ASP A 183 5.04 4.89 2.58
C ASP A 183 4.32 3.97 1.58
N ARG A 184 4.19 2.70 1.96
CA ARG A 184 3.33 1.74 1.27
C ARG A 184 1.92 1.97 1.78
N ARG A 185 1.09 2.66 1.00
CA ARG A 185 -0.31 2.92 1.40
C ARG A 185 -1.10 1.62 1.42
N VAL A 186 -1.71 1.38 2.56
CA VAL A 186 -2.58 0.23 2.82
C VAL A 186 -4.01 0.76 2.94
N THR A 187 -4.94 0.06 2.32
CA THR A 187 -6.37 0.37 2.33
C THR A 187 -7.18 -0.90 2.50
N TYR A 188 -8.41 -0.79 2.98
CA TYR A 188 -9.35 -1.92 3.00
C TYR A 188 -10.12 -2.01 1.68
N ALA A 189 -10.09 -3.18 1.05
CA ALA A 189 -10.78 -3.46 -0.20
C ALA A 189 -11.35 -4.90 -0.17
N PRO A 190 -12.33 -5.23 -1.03
CA PRO A 190 -12.92 -6.57 -1.04
C PRO A 190 -11.87 -7.66 -1.16
N ALA A 191 -11.96 -8.70 -0.32
CA ALA A 191 -11.02 -9.81 -0.34
C ALA A 191 -11.09 -10.55 -1.69
N GLY A 192 -9.93 -10.73 -2.34
CA GLY A 192 -9.85 -11.30 -3.69
C GLY A 192 -10.26 -10.35 -4.83
N GLY A 193 -10.62 -9.10 -4.52
CA GLY A 193 -10.96 -8.08 -5.50
C GLY A 193 -9.74 -7.50 -6.23
N ALA A 194 -10.01 -6.60 -7.18
CA ALA A 194 -8.96 -5.87 -7.90
C ALA A 194 -8.13 -5.01 -6.94
N GLN A 195 -6.84 -4.83 -7.27
CA GLN A 195 -5.95 -4.05 -6.42
C GLN A 195 -6.42 -2.57 -6.38
N PRO A 196 -6.66 -2.00 -5.18
CA PRO A 196 -7.20 -0.65 -5.05
C PRO A 196 -6.17 0.39 -5.51
N LYS A 197 -6.66 1.55 -5.93
CA LYS A 197 -5.84 2.65 -6.45
C LYS A 197 -5.96 3.86 -5.52
N SER A 198 -4.86 4.59 -5.35
CA SER A 198 -4.84 5.85 -4.58
C SER A 198 -4.74 7.03 -5.55
N SER A 199 -5.65 7.99 -5.42
CA SER A 199 -5.64 9.26 -6.17
C SER A 199 -4.58 10.24 -5.68
N THR A 200 -4.12 10.11 -4.43
CA THR A 200 -3.08 10.99 -3.91
C THR A 200 -1.74 10.73 -4.59
N ALA A 201 -1.15 11.78 -5.14
CA ALA A 201 0.23 11.76 -5.60
C ALA A 201 1.14 11.50 -4.40
N ILE A 202 1.82 10.36 -4.40
CA ILE A 202 2.93 10.13 -3.47
C ILE A 202 4.09 10.95 -4.01
N ALA A 203 4.78 11.70 -3.15
CA ALA A 203 6.08 12.25 -3.48
C ALA A 203 6.99 11.07 -3.81
N GLY A 204 7.11 10.75 -5.09
CA GLY A 204 7.71 9.50 -5.56
C GLY A 204 9.20 9.40 -5.24
N PHE A 205 9.79 10.47 -4.72
CA PHE A 205 11.22 10.70 -4.76
C PHE A 205 11.71 11.34 -3.47
N THR A 206 12.55 10.61 -2.75
CA THR A 206 13.24 11.11 -1.54
C THR A 206 14.61 11.69 -1.87
N ASN A 207 15.12 11.35 -3.05
CA ASN A 207 16.43 11.66 -3.57
C ASN A 207 16.28 12.16 -5.01
N CYS A 208 17.02 13.20 -5.35
CA CYS A 208 17.20 13.70 -6.70
C CYS A 208 18.69 13.66 -7.02
N ILE A 209 19.08 12.91 -8.03
CA ILE A 209 20.44 12.86 -8.54
C ILE A 209 20.48 13.74 -9.77
N VAL A 210 21.23 14.83 -9.67
CA VAL A 210 21.47 15.74 -10.80
C VAL A 210 22.73 15.25 -11.50
N THR A 211 22.61 14.94 -12.78
CA THR A 211 23.73 14.56 -13.63
C THR A 211 23.91 15.59 -14.73
N VAL A 212 25.16 15.87 -15.09
CA VAL A 212 25.49 16.82 -16.14
C VAL A 212 26.48 16.16 -17.10
N VAL A 213 26.13 16.15 -18.38
CA VAL A 213 26.97 15.62 -19.45
C VAL A 213 27.36 16.77 -20.38
N TRP A 214 28.65 17.09 -20.41
CA TRP A 214 29.20 18.11 -21.30
C TRP A 214 29.42 17.55 -22.70
N SER A 215 29.24 18.39 -23.71
CA SER A 215 29.29 18.00 -25.13
C SER A 215 30.65 17.54 -25.63
N ASP A 216 31.71 17.78 -24.85
CA ASP A 216 33.06 17.30 -25.12
C ASP A 216 33.41 16.02 -24.35
N GLY A 217 32.46 15.44 -23.63
CA GLY A 217 32.64 14.20 -22.86
C GLY A 217 33.46 14.36 -21.58
N VAL A 218 33.97 15.55 -21.27
CA VAL A 218 34.76 15.77 -20.06
C VAL A 218 33.83 16.01 -18.87
N ASN A 219 33.98 15.17 -17.83
CA ASN A 219 33.18 15.26 -16.61
C ASN A 219 33.64 16.42 -15.71
N ARG A 220 33.20 17.64 -16.00
CA ARG A 220 33.47 18.84 -15.17
C ARG A 220 32.51 18.99 -14.00
N THR A 221 31.35 18.34 -14.06
CA THR A 221 30.28 18.50 -13.08
C THR A 221 29.81 17.12 -12.65
N PRO A 222 30.57 16.43 -11.78
CA PRO A 222 30.22 15.11 -11.31
C PRO A 222 28.84 15.09 -10.64
N PRO A 223 28.06 13.99 -10.78
CA PRO A 223 26.69 13.91 -10.25
C PRO A 223 26.51 14.35 -8.79
N ALA A 224 25.47 15.11 -8.48
CA ALA A 224 25.17 15.52 -7.10
C ALA A 224 23.84 14.91 -6.62
N LEU A 225 23.78 14.48 -5.38
CA LEU A 225 22.59 13.94 -4.73
C LEU A 225 21.96 15.00 -3.83
N PHE A 226 20.72 15.39 -4.11
CA PHE A 226 19.87 16.21 -3.27
C PHE A 226 18.87 15.30 -2.56
N THR A 227 18.80 15.35 -1.23
CA THR A 227 18.01 14.36 -0.48
C THR A 227 17.32 14.95 0.76
N PHE A 228 16.11 14.47 1.03
CA PHE A 228 15.42 14.66 2.32
C PHE A 228 15.62 13.47 3.26
N ASN A 229 16.33 12.43 2.82
CA ASN A 229 16.58 11.25 3.62
C ASN A 229 17.70 11.53 4.63
N GLY A 230 17.31 11.66 5.90
CA GLY A 230 18.24 11.93 7.00
C GLY A 230 19.31 10.87 7.24
N LYS A 231 19.27 9.70 6.58
CA LYS A 231 20.37 8.73 6.60
C LYS A 231 21.61 9.23 5.87
N PHE A 232 21.47 10.21 4.98
CA PHE A 232 22.58 10.86 4.28
C PHE A 232 23.19 12.04 5.03
N ARG A 233 22.67 12.36 6.23
CA ARG A 233 23.23 13.41 7.08
C ARG A 233 24.53 12.95 7.73
N LEU A 234 25.57 13.76 7.58
CA LEU A 234 26.89 13.54 8.19
C LEU A 234 27.04 14.24 9.54
N ASP A 235 26.11 15.14 9.87
CA ASP A 235 26.08 16.01 11.05
C ASP A 235 25.18 15.49 12.18
N ARG A 236 24.74 14.22 12.11
CA ARG A 236 23.92 13.59 13.15
C ARG A 236 24.78 12.88 14.18
N ASP A 237 24.63 13.27 15.45
CA ASP A 237 25.31 12.65 16.59
C ASP A 237 24.32 12.09 17.64
N GLY A 238 24.82 11.24 18.54
CA GLY A 238 24.11 10.81 19.77
C GLY A 238 23.52 9.41 19.74
N ARG A 239 22.68 9.04 18.76
CA ARG A 239 22.07 7.69 18.72
C ARG A 239 23.00 6.67 18.10
N GLN A 240 23.19 5.50 18.73
CA GLN A 240 24.01 4.40 18.20
C GLN A 240 23.62 3.98 16.79
N THR A 241 22.31 3.99 16.49
CA THR A 241 21.79 3.68 15.15
C THR A 241 22.17 4.72 14.09
N TRP A 242 22.38 5.98 14.48
CA TRP A 242 22.85 7.04 13.59
C TRP A 242 24.35 6.93 13.33
N ILE A 243 25.14 6.60 14.35
CA ILE A 243 26.58 6.34 14.22
C ILE A 243 26.81 5.20 13.22
N GLN A 244 26.12 4.06 13.40
CA GLN A 244 26.21 2.93 12.47
C GLN A 244 25.78 3.26 11.05
N ALA A 245 24.72 4.08 10.88
CA ALA A 245 24.27 4.52 9.57
C ALA A 245 25.29 5.45 8.88
N ARG A 246 25.90 6.35 9.65
CA ARG A 246 26.96 7.26 9.20
C ARG A 246 28.21 6.49 8.79
N GLU A 247 28.67 5.53 9.58
CA GLU A 247 29.81 4.66 9.24
C GLU A 247 29.57 3.90 7.94
N LYS A 248 28.37 3.32 7.78
CA LYS A 248 27.98 2.65 6.52
C LYS A 248 28.04 3.60 5.33
N LEU A 249 27.56 4.84 5.50
CA LEU A 249 27.61 5.86 4.45
C LEU A 249 29.06 6.22 4.11
N VAL A 250 29.90 6.53 5.11
CA VAL A 250 31.32 6.87 4.91
C VAL A 250 32.06 5.75 4.19
N ASN A 251 31.87 4.50 4.62
CA ASN A 251 32.46 3.33 3.95
C ASN A 251 32.02 3.21 2.49
N ALA A 252 30.75 3.48 2.19
CA ALA A 252 30.26 3.51 0.81
C ALA A 252 30.89 4.63 -0.01
N LEU A 253 31.00 5.85 0.55
CA LEU A 253 31.62 6.99 -0.14
C LEU A 253 33.08 6.71 -0.50
N VAL A 254 33.85 6.14 0.44
CA VAL A 254 35.24 5.75 0.21
C VAL A 254 35.32 4.65 -0.85
N ARG A 255 34.52 3.59 -0.71
CA ARG A 255 34.50 2.46 -1.65
C ARG A 255 34.23 2.88 -3.10
N PHE A 256 33.35 3.87 -3.30
CA PHE A 256 32.95 4.33 -4.63
C PHE A 256 33.67 5.63 -5.06
N GLY A 257 34.62 6.15 -4.28
CA GLY A 257 35.34 7.38 -4.60
C GLY A 257 34.43 8.61 -4.73
N ILE A 258 33.36 8.69 -3.93
CA ILE A 258 32.38 9.77 -3.99
C ILE A 258 32.73 10.84 -2.96
N ASP A 259 32.94 12.08 -3.41
CA ASP A 259 33.07 13.22 -2.51
C ASP A 259 31.76 13.47 -1.74
N ALA A 260 31.84 13.42 -0.41
CA ALA A 260 30.75 13.70 0.51
C ALA A 260 30.06 15.04 0.26
N LYS A 261 30.80 16.06 -0.23
CA LYS A 261 30.25 17.40 -0.54
C LYS A 261 29.20 17.37 -1.66
N ARG A 262 29.16 16.30 -2.45
CA ARG A 262 28.18 16.09 -3.52
C ARG A 262 26.85 15.56 -3.00
N ILE A 263 26.72 15.30 -1.69
CA ILE A 263 25.48 14.89 -1.04
C ILE A 263 24.93 16.09 -0.25
N LEU A 264 23.81 16.62 -0.73
CA LEU A 264 23.16 17.81 -0.22
C LEU A 264 21.85 17.40 0.47
N TYR A 265 21.84 17.47 1.79
CA TYR A 265 20.64 17.26 2.57
C TYR A 265 19.80 18.55 2.65
N ILE A 266 18.55 18.49 2.18
CA ILE A 266 17.68 19.67 2.02
C ILE A 266 16.73 19.87 3.23
N GLY A 267 16.65 18.89 4.13
CA GLY A 267 15.68 18.90 5.24
C GLY A 267 16.13 19.62 6.52
N CYS A 268 17.14 20.48 6.49
CA CYS A 268 17.50 21.29 7.67
C CYS A 268 16.66 22.58 7.66
N ARG A 269 15.85 22.79 8.71
CA ARG A 269 15.26 24.11 8.99
C ARG A 269 16.38 25.05 9.42
N GLU A 270 16.31 26.27 8.89
CA GLU A 270 17.17 27.43 9.08
C GLU A 270 18.06 27.41 10.33
N GLU A 271 19.37 27.38 10.09
CA GLU A 271 20.32 28.28 10.74
C GLU A 271 21.51 28.44 9.79
N ARG A 272 21.67 29.67 9.26
CA ARG A 272 22.71 30.14 8.33
C ARG A 272 22.69 29.50 6.93
N ASN A 273 22.11 30.24 5.99
CA ASN A 273 22.44 30.17 4.57
C ASN A 273 23.96 29.95 4.37
N PRO A 274 24.43 28.80 3.85
CA PRO A 274 25.64 28.82 3.06
C PRO A 274 25.29 29.51 1.74
N PRO A 275 26.01 30.56 1.31
CA PRO A 275 25.70 31.28 0.09
C PRO A 275 26.11 30.46 -1.14
N LEU A 276 25.37 29.40 -1.46
CA LEU A 276 25.46 28.71 -2.74
C LEU A 276 24.62 29.42 -3.80
N CYS A 277 24.94 30.71 -4.02
CA CYS A 277 24.65 31.52 -5.24
C CYS A 277 25.06 33.00 -5.10
N GLN A 278 26.11 33.34 -4.32
CA GLN A 278 26.63 34.72 -4.30
C GLN A 278 28.13 34.87 -4.52
N ARG A 279 28.89 33.76 -4.59
CA ARG A 279 30.33 33.80 -4.93
C ARG A 279 30.59 33.46 -6.41
N GLU A 280 29.86 34.13 -7.31
CA GLU A 280 30.26 34.30 -8.72
C GLU A 280 29.43 35.40 -9.41
N ARG A 281 29.15 36.51 -8.71
CA ARG A 281 28.61 37.74 -9.33
C ARG A 281 29.71 38.57 -10.04
N ARG A 282 30.65 37.91 -10.71
CA ARG A 282 31.58 38.55 -11.65
C ARG A 282 31.57 37.95 -13.06
N THR A 283 30.67 37.01 -13.36
CA THR A 283 30.51 36.44 -14.70
C THR A 283 29.05 36.18 -15.10
N SER A 284 28.08 36.85 -14.46
CA SER A 284 26.66 36.76 -14.86
C SER A 284 26.35 37.73 -16.01
N THR A 285 26.61 37.30 -17.24
CA THR A 285 25.84 37.72 -18.44
C THR A 285 24.56 36.88 -18.48
N PRO A 286 23.40 37.39 -18.97
CA PRO A 286 22.12 36.71 -18.79
C PRO A 286 22.02 35.50 -19.74
N PHE A 287 22.34 34.31 -19.25
CA PHE A 287 22.16 33.04 -19.95
C PHE A 287 20.80 32.42 -19.60
N LEU A 288 19.72 33.08 -20.00
CA LEU A 288 18.40 32.45 -20.12
C LEU A 288 17.77 32.98 -21.40
N CYS A 289 18.04 32.32 -22.53
CA CYS A 289 17.10 32.36 -23.64
C CYS A 289 15.92 31.46 -23.26
N PRO A 290 14.67 31.93 -23.32
CA PRO A 290 13.52 31.07 -23.10
C PRO A 290 13.50 29.99 -24.18
N LEU A 291 13.24 28.74 -23.76
CA LEU A 291 12.79 27.70 -24.67
C LEU A 291 11.57 28.21 -25.45
N PRO A 292 11.38 27.83 -26.73
CA PRO A 292 10.15 28.18 -27.44
C PRO A 292 8.96 27.63 -26.63
N PRO A 293 7.87 28.40 -26.49
CA PRO A 293 6.68 27.89 -25.84
C PRO A 293 6.21 26.62 -26.57
N PRO A 294 5.67 25.62 -25.86
CA PRO A 294 5.08 24.47 -26.51
C PRO A 294 4.03 24.97 -27.50
N ALA A 295 4.16 24.54 -28.75
CA ALA A 295 3.22 24.85 -29.82
C ALA A 295 1.79 24.69 -29.27
N GLN A 296 1.02 25.77 -29.38
CA GLN A 296 -0.38 25.78 -29.03
C GLN A 296 -1.05 24.59 -29.74
N CYS A 297 -1.56 23.64 -28.95
CA CYS A 297 -2.55 22.70 -29.45
C CYS A 297 -3.65 23.54 -30.09
N CYS A 298 -3.78 23.44 -31.41
CA CYS A 298 -4.93 23.93 -32.13
C CYS A 298 -6.19 23.40 -31.42
N ARG A 299 -6.92 24.30 -30.76
CA ARG A 299 -8.32 24.08 -30.42
C ARG A 299 -9.08 24.03 -31.73
N LEU A 300 -9.33 22.83 -32.23
CA LEU A 300 -10.49 22.57 -33.06
C LEU A 300 -11.71 22.65 -32.15
N HIS A 301 -12.35 23.82 -32.11
CA HIS A 301 -13.73 23.94 -31.67
C HIS A 301 -14.63 23.67 -32.87
N ARG A 302 -15.51 22.66 -32.68
CA ARG A 302 -16.79 22.39 -33.35
C ARG A 302 -16.84 22.43 -34.87
#